data_AF-A0A7Y7YTT2-F1
#
_entry.id   AF-A0A7Y7YTT2-F1
#
_cell.length_a   1.000
_cell.length_b   1.000
_cell.length_c   1.000
_cell.angle_alpha   90.00
_cell.angle_beta   90.00
_cell.angle_gamma   90.00
#
_symmetry.space_group_name_H-M   'P 1'
#
loop_
_entity.id
_entity.type
_entity.pdbx_description
1 polymer ?
#
loop_
_entity_poly.entity_id
_entity_poly.type
_entity_poly.pdbx_seq_one_letter_code
_entity_poly.pdbx_strand_id
1 'polypeptide(L)'
;MIYLLDDENFVEVDDWEKIVSRENYLPNLNALNKKLDKIIGYYELNKKVSCGLSSCRTPHYKGYVVKTDDESETNIGHDCGTKYFAVAFEKMSADFITALEV
;
A
#
# COMPACT_ATOMS: atom_id res chain seq x y z
N MET A 1 2.50 -4.32 -12.74
CA MET A 1 2.03 -2.93 -12.79
C MET A 1 2.13 -2.36 -11.38
N ILE A 2 2.73 -1.20 -11.23
CA ILE A 2 2.82 -0.48 -9.96
C ILE A 2 2.42 0.96 -10.26
N TYR A 3 1.54 1.52 -9.44
CA TYR A 3 1.15 2.93 -9.52
C TYR A 3 1.36 3.57 -8.16
N LEU A 4 1.95 4.77 -8.14
CA LEU A 4 2.07 5.62 -6.95
C LEU A 4 1.31 6.92 -7.16
N LEU A 5 0.75 7.45 -6.08
CA LEU A 5 0.19 8.79 -6.03
C LEU A 5 1.24 9.72 -5.40
N ASP A 6 1.96 10.45 -6.25
CA ASP A 6 2.97 11.43 -5.86
C ASP A 6 2.46 12.84 -6.20
N ASP A 7 2.38 13.72 -5.20
CA ASP A 7 1.92 15.11 -5.34
C ASP A 7 0.67 15.25 -6.24
N GLU A 8 -0.37 14.47 -5.92
CA GLU A 8 -1.67 14.42 -6.62
C GLU A 8 -1.64 13.85 -8.05
N ASN A 9 -0.50 13.33 -8.51
CA ASN A 9 -0.36 12.70 -9.82
C ASN A 9 -0.12 11.20 -9.70
N PHE A 10 -0.80 10.43 -10.53
CA PHE A 10 -0.50 9.01 -10.68
C PHE A 10 0.73 8.81 -11.55
N VAL A 11 1.71 8.09 -11.02
CA VAL A 11 2.94 7.74 -11.71
C VAL A 11 3.02 6.22 -11.81
N GLU A 12 3.17 5.71 -13.03
CA GLU A 12 3.49 4.29 -13.23
C GLU A 12 4.96 4.04 -12.89
N VAL A 13 5.19 2.97 -12.14
CA VAL A 13 6.51 2.57 -11.66
C VAL A 13 6.84 1.17 -12.18
N ASP A 14 8.06 1.01 -12.68
CA ASP A 14 8.57 -0.21 -13.30
C ASP A 14 9.37 -1.11 -12.35
N ASP A 15 9.84 -0.56 -11.22
CA ASP A 15 10.68 -1.25 -10.25
C ASP A 15 10.12 -1.16 -8.82
N TRP A 16 10.06 -2.31 -8.15
CA TRP A 16 9.68 -2.41 -6.74
C TRP A 16 10.68 -1.69 -5.82
N GLU A 17 11.94 -1.59 -6.23
CA GLU A 17 12.97 -0.88 -5.44
C GLU A 17 12.59 0.58 -5.17
N LYS A 18 11.85 1.22 -6.07
CA LYS A 18 11.34 2.59 -5.89
C LYS A 18 10.32 2.71 -4.76
N ILE A 19 9.60 1.65 -4.40
CA ILE A 19 8.69 1.64 -3.24
C ILE A 19 9.50 1.53 -1.95
N VAL A 20 10.42 0.57 -1.87
CA VAL A 20 11.15 0.30 -0.63
C VAL A 20 12.22 1.35 -0.32
N SER A 21 12.61 2.15 -1.32
CA SER A 21 13.55 3.26 -1.18
C SER A 21 12.88 4.58 -0.76
N ARG A 22 11.54 4.62 -0.61
CA ARG A 22 10.84 5.82 -0.12
C ARG A 22 11.27 6.12 1.31
N GLU A 23 11.47 7.40 1.62
CA GLU A 23 12.03 7.85 2.90
C GLU A 23 11.25 7.32 4.12
N ASN A 24 9.91 7.29 4.01
CA ASN A 24 9.02 6.85 5.08
C ASN A 24 8.66 5.36 5.03
N TYR A 25 9.23 4.59 4.10
CA TYR A 25 8.89 3.18 3.93
C TYR A 25 9.44 2.33 5.08
N LEU A 26 8.53 1.62 5.75
CA LEU A 26 8.85 0.65 6.78
C LEU A 26 8.57 -0.76 6.26
N PRO A 27 9.60 -1.61 6.07
CA PRO A 27 9.41 -2.99 5.61
C PRO A 27 8.71 -3.88 6.66
N ASN A 28 8.54 -3.38 7.89
CA ASN A 28 7.96 -4.10 9.02
C ASN A 28 7.18 -3.12 9.92
N LEU A 29 5.99 -2.73 9.46
CA LEU A 29 5.08 -1.83 10.15
C LEU A 29 4.21 -2.59 11.17
N ASN A 30 4.21 -2.15 12.42
CA ASN A 30 3.22 -2.56 13.41
C ASN A 30 1.96 -1.68 13.33
N ALA A 31 0.84 -2.26 12.90
CA ALA A 31 -0.42 -1.54 12.71
C ALA A 31 -1.31 -1.45 13.97
N LEU A 32 -0.94 -2.08 15.10
CA LEU A 32 -1.83 -2.22 16.27
C LEU A 32 -2.34 -0.88 16.85
N ASN A 33 -1.56 0.19 16.72
CA ASN A 33 -1.92 1.53 17.19
C ASN A 33 -1.89 2.59 16.09
N LYS A 34 -1.94 2.17 14.81
CA LYS A 34 -1.88 3.07 13.67
C LYS A 34 -3.21 3.09 12.93
N LYS A 35 -3.57 4.24 12.39
CA LYS A 35 -4.72 4.39 11.51
C LYS A 35 -4.24 4.48 10.07
N LEU A 36 -5.04 3.95 9.15
CA LEU A 36 -4.85 4.19 7.74
C LEU A 36 -5.21 5.65 7.44
N ASP A 37 -4.24 6.43 6.98
CA ASP A 37 -4.46 7.81 6.54
C ASP A 37 -4.88 7.82 5.07
N LYS A 38 -4.08 7.20 4.21
CA LYS A 38 -4.34 7.14 2.76
C LYS A 38 -3.73 5.92 2.08
N ILE A 39 -4.30 5.58 0.93
CA ILE A 39 -3.67 4.71 -0.05
C ILE A 39 -2.88 5.60 -1.02
N ILE A 40 -1.59 5.34 -1.13
CA ILE A 40 -0.65 6.10 -1.98
C ILE A 40 -0.11 5.25 -3.13
N GLY A 41 -0.59 4.02 -3.29
CA GLY A 41 -0.18 3.19 -4.39
C GLY A 41 -0.97 1.90 -4.53
N TYR A 42 -0.90 1.35 -5.73
CA TYR A 42 -1.41 0.03 -6.09
C TYR A 42 -0.28 -0.79 -6.71
N TYR A 43 -0.26 -2.09 -6.45
CA TYR A 43 0.65 -2.99 -7.15
C TYR A 43 -0.03 -4.29 -7.53
N GLU A 44 0.38 -4.83 -8.67
CA GLU A 44 0.08 -6.16 -9.16
C GLU A 44 1.30 -6.69 -9.92
N LEU A 45 1.94 -7.71 -9.38
CA LEU A 45 3.26 -8.18 -9.79
C LEU A 45 3.23 -9.65 -10.19
N ASN A 46 4.14 -10.04 -11.08
CA ASN A 46 4.35 -11.45 -11.45
C ASN A 46 5.14 -12.25 -10.40
N LYS A 47 5.77 -11.54 -9.45
CA LYS A 47 6.50 -12.11 -8.30
C LYS A 47 5.83 -11.62 -7.02
N LYS A 48 5.79 -12.49 -6.00
CA LYS A 48 5.22 -12.10 -4.71
C LYS A 48 6.19 -11.20 -3.95
N VAL A 49 5.65 -10.19 -3.28
CA VAL A 49 6.37 -9.31 -2.35
C VAL A 49 5.84 -9.52 -0.94
N SER A 50 6.73 -9.54 0.05
CA SER A 50 6.33 -9.75 1.46
C SER A 50 5.44 -8.60 1.94
N CYS A 51 4.33 -8.92 2.61
CA CYS A 51 3.51 -7.93 3.28
C CYS A 51 4.35 -7.17 4.31
N GLY A 52 4.30 -5.84 4.28
CA GLY A 52 5.06 -5.02 5.22
C GLY A 52 4.42 -4.94 6.62
N LEU A 53 3.22 -5.49 6.83
CA LEU A 53 2.67 -5.65 8.18
C LEU A 53 3.45 -6.70 8.99
N SER A 54 3.85 -6.31 10.20
CA SER A 54 4.56 -7.17 11.16
C SER A 54 3.80 -8.44 11.52
N SER A 55 2.46 -8.37 11.52
CA SER A 55 1.57 -9.46 11.89
C SER A 55 1.14 -10.35 10.72
N CYS A 56 1.61 -10.09 9.50
CA CYS A 56 1.31 -10.90 8.32
C CYS A 56 2.57 -11.50 7.70
N ARG A 57 3.44 -10.66 7.11
CA ARG A 57 4.66 -11.06 6.36
C ARG A 57 4.44 -12.01 5.17
N THR A 58 3.25 -12.56 4.98
CA THR A 58 2.90 -13.42 3.85
C THR A 58 3.16 -12.70 2.52
N PRO A 59 3.80 -13.35 1.54
CA PRO A 59 3.99 -12.76 0.22
C PRO A 59 2.69 -12.66 -0.60
N HIS A 60 2.47 -11.51 -1.25
CA HIS A 60 1.30 -11.24 -2.10
C HIS A 60 1.71 -10.82 -3.52
N TYR A 61 0.87 -11.16 -4.51
CA TYR A 61 1.02 -10.68 -5.89
C TYR A 61 0.47 -9.26 -6.07
N LYS A 62 -0.60 -8.93 -5.34
CA LYS A 62 -1.27 -7.64 -5.44
C LYS A 62 -1.62 -7.05 -4.09
N GLY A 63 -1.76 -5.73 -4.07
CA GLY A 63 -2.08 -4.99 -2.87
C GLY A 63 -1.88 -3.50 -3.06
N TYR A 64 -1.66 -2.80 -1.97
CA TYR A 64 -1.59 -1.36 -1.93
C TYR A 64 -0.35 -0.90 -1.17
N VAL A 65 0.14 0.28 -1.53
CA VAL A 65 1.06 1.05 -0.70
C VAL A 65 0.21 2.01 0.12
N VAL A 66 0.36 1.96 1.43
CA VAL A 66 -0.45 2.73 2.38
C VAL A 66 0.44 3.66 3.18
N LYS A 67 -0.14 4.77 3.60
CA LYS A 67 0.42 5.70 4.57
C LYS A 67 -0.46 5.71 5.82
N THR A 68 0.17 5.70 6.98
CA THR A 68 -0.51 5.82 8.28
C THR A 68 -0.51 7.25 8.79
N ASP A 69 -1.30 7.48 9.84
CA ASP A 69 -1.45 8.78 10.52
C ASP A 69 -0.16 9.35 11.13
N ASP A 70 0.88 8.53 11.26
CA ASP A 70 2.22 8.93 11.69
C ASP A 70 3.22 9.02 10.53
N GLU A 71 2.74 9.29 9.32
CA GLU A 71 3.51 9.43 8.08
C GLU A 71 4.23 8.16 7.59
N SER A 72 4.19 7.07 8.35
CA SER A 72 4.85 5.83 7.97
C SER A 72 4.17 5.20 6.75
N GLU A 73 4.99 4.66 5.85
CA GLU A 73 4.51 4.00 4.64
C GLU A 73 4.83 2.50 4.68
N THR A 74 3.99 1.69 4.07
CA THR A 74 4.28 0.25 3.88
C THR A 74 3.45 -0.31 2.73
N ASN A 75 3.86 -1.45 2.19
CA ASN A 75 2.99 -2.24 1.33
C ASN A 75 2.16 -3.25 2.14
N ILE A 76 0.91 -3.47 1.73
CA ILE A 76 0.02 -4.47 2.32
C ILE A 76 -0.69 -5.25 1.21
N GLY A 77 -0.90 -6.55 1.43
CA GLY A 77 -1.74 -7.36 0.53
C GLY A 77 -3.20 -6.89 0.59
N HIS A 78 -3.96 -7.14 -0.48
CA HIS A 78 -5.37 -6.72 -0.54
C HIS A 78 -6.20 -7.28 0.63
N ASP A 79 -6.01 -8.55 1.01
CA ASP A 79 -6.70 -9.17 2.14
C ASP A 79 -6.28 -8.58 3.51
N CYS A 80 -5.05 -8.06 3.58
CA CYS A 80 -4.53 -7.47 4.81
C CYS A 80 -5.23 -6.14 5.10
N GLY A 81 -5.39 -5.28 4.08
CA GLY A 81 -6.05 -3.99 4.28
C GLY A 81 -7.46 -4.13 4.86
N THR A 82 -8.27 -5.02 4.29
CA THR A 82 -9.61 -5.32 4.81
C THR A 82 -9.56 -5.86 6.24
N LYS A 83 -8.59 -6.72 6.57
CA LYS A 83 -8.47 -7.30 7.92
C LYS A 83 -8.08 -6.26 8.99
N TYR A 84 -7.14 -5.36 8.70
CA TYR A 84 -6.54 -4.47 9.70
C TYR A 84 -7.14 -3.06 9.72
N PHE A 85 -7.72 -2.60 8.60
CA PHE A 85 -8.27 -1.26 8.45
C PHE A 85 -9.75 -1.26 8.01
N ALA A 86 -10.32 -2.44 7.76
CA ALA A 86 -11.75 -2.65 7.53
C ALA A 86 -12.36 -1.70 6.49
N VAL A 87 -13.51 -1.11 6.80
CA VAL A 87 -14.30 -0.26 5.90
C VAL A 87 -13.51 0.93 5.36
N ALA A 88 -12.57 1.48 6.14
CA ALA A 88 -11.74 2.59 5.69
C ALA A 88 -10.90 2.18 4.48
N PHE A 89 -10.29 0.99 4.53
CA PHE A 89 -9.51 0.47 3.43
C PHE A 89 -10.36 0.12 2.21
N GLU A 90 -11.52 -0.52 2.40
CA GLU A 90 -12.41 -0.84 1.28
C GLU A 90 -12.79 0.41 0.50
N LYS A 91 -13.24 1.46 1.21
CA LYS A 91 -13.60 2.73 0.58
C LYS A 91 -12.39 3.37 -0.13
N MET A 92 -11.27 3.54 0.57
CA MET A 92 -10.07 4.17 -0.01
C MET A 92 -9.52 3.40 -1.21
N SER A 93 -9.61 2.07 -1.19
CA SER A 93 -9.14 1.23 -2.29
C SER A 93 -10.01 1.38 -3.54
N ALA A 94 -11.33 1.44 -3.37
CA ALA A 94 -12.27 1.71 -4.46
C ALA A 94 -12.07 3.12 -5.04
N ASP A 95 -11.91 4.13 -4.17
CA ASP A 95 -11.65 5.51 -4.58
C ASP A 95 -10.33 5.61 -5.37
N PHE A 96 -9.27 4.93 -4.93
CA PHE A 96 -7.98 4.91 -5.61
C PHE A 96 -8.05 4.27 -7.00
N ILE A 97 -8.67 3.10 -7.12
CA ILE A 97 -8.81 2.41 -8.42
C ILE A 97 -9.68 3.24 -9.37
N THR A 98 -10.78 3.80 -8.87
CA THR A 98 -11.64 4.68 -9.69
C THR A 98 -10.84 5.86 -10.21
N ALA A 99 -10.04 6.52 -9.36
CA ALA A 99 -9.21 7.67 -9.75
C ALA A 99 -8.08 7.32 -10.73
N LEU A 100 -7.59 6.08 -10.71
CA LEU A 100 -6.56 5.59 -11.64
C LEU A 100 -7.11 5.31 -13.06
N GLU A 101 -8.41 5.01 -13.18
CA GLU A 101 -9.08 4.71 -14.44
C GLU A 101 -9.62 5.96 -15.18
N VAL A 102 -9.54 7.15 -14.58
CA VAL A 102 -9.97 8.44 -15.15
C VAL A 102 -8.80 9.16 -15.85
#